data_AF-A0A9P6W774-F1
#
_entry.id   AF-A0A9P6W774-F1
#
_cell.length_a   1.000
_cell.length_b   1.000
_cell.length_c   1.000
_cell.angle_alpha   90.00
_cell.angle_beta   90.00
_cell.angle_gamma   90.00
#
_symmetry.space_group_name_H-M   'P 1'
#
loop_
_entity.id
_entity.type
_entity.pdbx_description
1 polymer ?
#
loop_
_entity_poly.entity_id
_entity_poly.type
_entity_poly.pdbx_seq_one_letter_code
_entity_poly.pdbx_strand_id
1 'polypeptide(L)'
;MDPQFGTAVPPSSNGVQASPTVASSSTANANQSRPTEVQLEFADQYAELAARLLAGYTSCEFADFQLQFNHADGQQSHYSLHALVVSRAPLLLQLLRGLMSSQPRPPMPILPLSSPDTAVTAGALSLLLAALYSPDVLTHVDSINAPDFLATAVYFGLTRFADLAYQFCEESVRKAKTADEIAGWVAYIDRDGVTPQHQQASGSNGDSRASTPLQGMMNGGLPMPGSPASPAAARGGNLNGVAGGGGGPPPASYEGRLLAVLLDRILRLPSETGAFVSSSPTTTTAGPAAQAQLVEVLKPLPFDIFKRVIEDSRFEVPSDMDRFNFAKKVVAARKQHHLSTATSSPPGTPRSNTSGGGLAEFEEAVVMQFGSAGSSAVTVLRKPRKPTLWKVSNAM
;
A
#
# COMPACT_ATOMS: atom_id res chain seq x y z
N MET A 1 -77.58 -6.78 -53.94
CA MET A 1 -78.89 -7.27 -53.45
C MET A 1 -78.80 -7.28 -51.93
N ASP A 2 -79.11 -6.12 -51.35
CA ASP A 2 -79.45 -5.88 -49.94
C ASP A 2 -80.64 -6.73 -49.45
N PRO A 3 -81.11 -6.64 -48.19
CA PRO A 3 -80.44 -6.42 -46.88
C PRO A 3 -81.05 -7.34 -45.77
N GLN A 4 -80.63 -7.25 -44.50
CA GLN A 4 -81.47 -7.30 -43.26
C GLN A 4 -80.52 -7.26 -42.03
N PHE A 5 -80.74 -6.59 -40.90
CA PHE A 5 -81.60 -5.48 -40.47
C PHE A 5 -80.94 -4.99 -39.15
N GLY A 6 -80.84 -3.68 -38.96
CA GLY A 6 -80.41 -3.07 -37.70
C GLY A 6 -81.58 -2.66 -36.80
N THR A 7 -81.28 -2.34 -35.54
CA THR A 7 -82.12 -1.50 -34.66
C THR A 7 -81.28 -0.66 -33.69
N ALA A 8 -81.27 0.66 -33.94
CA ALA A 8 -81.34 1.87 -33.07
C ALA A 8 -80.61 1.96 -31.69
N VAL A 9 -79.51 2.75 -31.53
CA VAL A 9 -79.34 4.23 -31.31
C VAL A 9 -80.33 4.95 -30.34
N PRO A 10 -80.02 6.03 -29.54
CA PRO A 10 -78.79 6.69 -28.95
C PRO A 10 -78.99 7.13 -27.44
N PRO A 11 -78.39 8.20 -26.81
CA PRO A 11 -77.31 9.16 -27.19
C PRO A 11 -76.20 9.52 -26.16
N SER A 12 -75.08 9.97 -26.75
CA SER A 12 -74.20 11.13 -26.44
C SER A 12 -73.55 11.34 -25.06
N SER A 13 -72.21 11.30 -25.03
CA SER A 13 -71.37 12.40 -24.51
C SER A 13 -69.89 12.26 -24.95
N ASN A 14 -69.30 13.40 -25.31
CA ASN A 14 -67.96 13.56 -25.90
C ASN A 14 -66.82 13.06 -25.00
N GLY A 15 -65.97 12.17 -25.52
CA GLY A 15 -64.69 11.77 -24.94
C GLY A 15 -63.51 12.33 -25.75
N VAL A 16 -62.77 13.26 -25.15
CA VAL A 16 -61.54 13.88 -25.67
C VAL A 16 -60.38 12.89 -25.60
N GLN A 17 -59.63 12.77 -26.70
CA GLN A 17 -58.44 11.92 -26.84
C GLN A 17 -57.32 12.32 -25.87
N ALA A 18 -56.80 11.32 -25.14
CA ALA A 18 -55.61 11.44 -24.30
C ALA A 18 -54.33 11.43 -25.16
N SER A 19 -53.52 12.49 -25.00
CA SER A 19 -52.14 12.56 -25.50
C SER A 19 -51.20 11.87 -24.50
N PRO A 20 -50.16 11.13 -24.96
CA PRO A 20 -49.26 10.43 -24.07
C PRO A 20 -48.28 11.40 -23.37
N THR A 21 -48.22 11.22 -22.05
CA THR A 21 -47.36 11.86 -21.06
C THR A 21 -45.87 11.79 -21.42
N VAL A 22 -45.21 12.95 -21.36
CA VAL A 22 -43.75 13.12 -21.50
C VAL A 22 -43.07 12.54 -20.26
N ALA A 23 -42.47 11.36 -20.39
CA ALA A 23 -41.57 10.82 -19.37
C ALA A 23 -40.20 11.48 -19.50
N SER A 24 -39.87 12.36 -18.55
CA SER A 24 -38.52 12.90 -18.38
C SER A 24 -37.60 11.77 -17.92
N SER A 25 -36.86 11.18 -18.86
CA SER A 25 -35.75 10.27 -18.58
C SER A 25 -34.45 11.06 -18.75
N SER A 26 -33.81 11.35 -17.63
CA SER A 26 -32.50 11.98 -17.55
C SER A 26 -31.43 11.05 -18.14
N THR A 27 -31.12 11.20 -19.42
CA THR A 27 -29.96 10.56 -20.07
C THR A 27 -28.74 11.47 -19.98
N ALA A 28 -28.09 11.47 -18.82
CA ALA A 28 -26.75 12.00 -18.68
C ALA A 28 -25.73 10.89 -18.93
N ASN A 29 -25.31 10.69 -20.19
CA ASN A 29 -23.95 10.31 -20.61
C ASN A 29 -23.91 10.04 -22.12
N ALA A 30 -23.80 11.11 -22.91
CA ALA A 30 -23.40 11.05 -24.30
C ALA A 30 -22.08 11.80 -24.43
N ASN A 31 -20.97 11.13 -24.15
CA ASN A 31 -19.63 11.53 -24.60
C ASN A 31 -18.58 10.41 -24.45
N GLN A 32 -18.93 9.18 -24.81
CA GLN A 32 -17.90 8.20 -25.21
C GLN A 32 -17.77 8.28 -26.73
N SER A 33 -16.79 9.05 -27.19
CA SER A 33 -16.41 9.11 -28.61
C SER A 33 -15.99 7.72 -29.07
N ARG A 34 -16.77 7.10 -29.96
CA ARG A 34 -16.43 5.83 -30.60
C ARG A 34 -15.10 6.00 -31.36
N PRO A 35 -14.12 5.10 -31.19
CA PRO A 35 -12.83 5.23 -31.89
C PRO A 35 -13.07 5.18 -33.40
N THR A 36 -12.38 6.06 -34.13
CA THR A 36 -12.43 6.09 -35.60
C THR A 36 -11.77 4.84 -36.19
N GLU A 37 -12.19 4.39 -37.38
CA GLU A 37 -11.61 3.24 -38.09
C GLU A 37 -10.08 3.30 -38.19
N VAL A 38 -9.55 4.50 -38.46
CA VAL A 38 -8.10 4.77 -38.48
C VAL A 38 -7.42 4.52 -37.12
N GLN A 39 -8.08 4.81 -36.00
CA GLN A 39 -7.51 4.56 -34.66
C GLN A 39 -7.43 3.06 -34.35
N LEU A 40 -8.32 2.25 -34.93
CA LEU A 40 -8.32 0.79 -34.78
C LEU A 40 -7.17 0.18 -35.58
N GLU A 41 -6.94 0.59 -36.83
CA GLU A 41 -5.81 0.10 -37.64
C GLU A 41 -4.45 0.40 -37.00
N PHE A 42 -4.27 1.60 -36.44
CA PHE A 42 -3.02 1.93 -35.73
C PHE A 42 -2.89 1.16 -34.40
N ALA A 43 -4.00 0.80 -33.74
CA ALA A 43 -3.94 0.01 -32.52
C ALA A 43 -3.32 -1.37 -32.76
N ASP A 44 -3.67 -2.03 -33.86
CA ASP A 44 -3.09 -3.32 -34.24
C ASP A 44 -1.59 -3.20 -34.53
N GLN A 45 -1.18 -2.13 -35.24
CA GLN A 45 0.23 -1.87 -35.50
C GLN A 45 1.03 -1.60 -34.22
N TYR A 46 0.46 -0.87 -33.25
CA TYR A 46 1.10 -0.64 -31.96
C TYR A 46 1.22 -1.93 -31.15
N ALA A 47 0.20 -2.80 -31.18
CA ALA A 47 0.24 -4.09 -30.52
C ALA A 47 1.31 -5.00 -31.13
N GLU A 48 1.41 -5.05 -32.46
CA GLU A 48 2.45 -5.80 -33.17
C GLU A 48 3.86 -5.29 -32.84
N LEU A 49 4.05 -3.97 -32.80
CA LEU A 49 5.32 -3.35 -32.38
C LEU A 49 5.67 -3.72 -30.93
N ALA A 50 4.71 -3.61 -30.01
CA ALA A 50 4.90 -3.97 -28.61
C ALA A 50 5.29 -5.45 -28.45
N ALA A 51 4.64 -6.35 -29.18
CA ALA A 51 4.97 -7.77 -29.20
C ALA A 51 6.39 -8.05 -29.70
N ARG A 52 6.83 -7.38 -30.77
CA ARG A 52 8.20 -7.50 -31.28
C ARG A 52 9.24 -6.97 -30.29
N LEU A 53 8.98 -5.81 -29.68
CA LEU A 53 9.88 -5.22 -28.69
C LEU A 53 9.98 -6.10 -27.43
N LEU A 54 8.87 -6.71 -27.01
CA LEU A 54 8.86 -7.69 -25.91
C LEU A 54 9.67 -8.94 -26.27
N ALA A 55 9.54 -9.46 -27.50
CA ALA A 55 10.37 -10.57 -27.97
C ALA A 55 11.86 -10.20 -27.96
N GLY A 56 12.22 -8.99 -28.40
CA GLY A 56 13.57 -8.46 -28.34
C GLY A 56 14.10 -8.39 -26.90
N TYR A 57 13.28 -7.95 -25.94
CA TYR A 57 13.62 -7.98 -24.51
C TYR A 57 13.91 -9.42 -24.03
N THR A 58 13.04 -10.38 -24.35
CA THR A 58 13.23 -11.78 -23.90
C THR A 58 14.45 -12.44 -24.53
N SER A 59 14.78 -12.10 -25.77
CA SER A 59 15.95 -12.62 -26.50
C SER A 59 17.22 -11.81 -26.24
N CYS A 60 17.15 -10.73 -25.48
CA CYS A 60 18.23 -9.76 -25.26
C CYS A 60 18.77 -9.14 -26.58
N GLU A 61 17.95 -9.03 -27.61
CA GLU A 61 18.31 -8.41 -28.88
C GLU A 61 18.24 -6.88 -28.77
N PHE A 62 19.18 -6.17 -29.40
CA PHE A 62 19.25 -4.70 -29.48
C PHE A 62 19.29 -3.95 -28.13
N ALA A 63 19.54 -4.65 -27.03
CA ALA A 63 19.74 -4.03 -25.72
C ALA A 63 20.98 -3.10 -25.74
N ASP A 64 20.82 -1.89 -25.20
CA ASP A 64 21.82 -0.83 -25.23
C ASP A 64 22.41 -0.54 -23.84
N PHE A 65 21.87 -1.12 -22.77
CA PHE A 65 22.45 -1.12 -21.43
C PHE A 65 21.99 -2.33 -20.60
N GLN A 66 22.67 -2.57 -19.48
CA GLN A 66 22.28 -3.58 -18.48
C GLN A 66 21.88 -2.94 -17.17
N LEU A 67 20.77 -3.42 -16.59
CA LEU A 67 20.38 -3.14 -15.22
C LEU A 67 20.87 -4.28 -14.32
N GLN A 68 21.71 -3.95 -13.34
CA GLN A 68 22.07 -4.85 -12.25
C GLN A 68 21.28 -4.41 -11.02
N PHE A 69 20.37 -5.27 -10.55
CA PHE A 69 19.49 -4.97 -9.42
C PHE A 69 19.82 -5.86 -8.23
N ASN A 70 20.16 -5.24 -7.10
CA ASN A 70 20.39 -5.92 -5.84
C ASN A 70 19.11 -5.88 -4.99
N HIS A 71 18.56 -7.04 -4.70
CA HIS A 71 17.36 -7.21 -3.88
C HIS A 71 17.71 -7.22 -2.39
N ALA A 72 16.71 -6.97 -1.53
CA ALA A 72 16.89 -6.91 -0.08
C ALA A 72 17.33 -8.25 0.54
N ASP A 73 16.99 -9.37 -0.11
CA ASP A 73 17.41 -10.73 0.27
C ASP A 73 18.87 -11.05 -0.14
N GLY A 74 19.57 -10.10 -0.76
CA GLY A 74 20.93 -10.26 -1.28
C GLY A 74 21.02 -10.92 -2.66
N GLN A 75 19.89 -11.28 -3.28
CA GLN A 75 19.90 -11.77 -4.66
C GLN A 75 20.24 -10.66 -5.63
N GLN A 76 20.93 -11.01 -6.72
CA GLN A 76 21.24 -10.09 -7.80
C GLN A 76 20.57 -10.53 -9.10
N SER A 77 19.87 -9.60 -9.73
CA SER A 77 19.20 -9.82 -11.00
C SER A 77 19.84 -8.94 -12.08
N HIS A 78 20.07 -9.50 -13.26
CA HIS A 78 20.66 -8.81 -14.40
C HIS A 78 19.64 -8.76 -15.55
N TYR A 79 19.39 -7.58 -16.09
CA TYR A 79 18.45 -7.38 -17.19
C TYR A 79 19.12 -6.60 -18.32
N SER A 80 19.11 -7.15 -19.54
CA SER A 80 19.50 -6.43 -20.75
C SER A 80 18.28 -5.68 -21.28
N LEU A 81 18.37 -4.36 -21.38
CA LEU A 81 17.22 -3.49 -21.59
C LEU A 81 17.45 -2.48 -22.71
N HIS A 82 16.34 -1.94 -23.22
CA HIS A 82 16.33 -0.84 -24.18
C HIS A 82 16.05 0.47 -23.44
N ALA A 83 17.03 1.37 -23.41
CA ALA A 83 16.95 2.64 -22.70
C ALA A 83 15.72 3.44 -23.11
N LEU A 84 15.39 3.46 -24.40
CA LEU A 84 14.24 4.17 -24.93
C LEU A 84 12.91 3.65 -24.34
N VAL A 85 12.74 2.34 -24.23
CA VAL A 85 11.49 1.73 -23.72
C VAL A 85 11.37 1.94 -22.22
N VAL A 86 12.43 1.63 -21.47
CA VAL A 86 12.38 1.68 -20.00
C VAL A 86 12.48 3.09 -19.43
N SER A 87 12.86 4.09 -20.25
CA SER A 87 12.77 5.52 -19.91
C SER A 87 11.34 6.00 -19.60
N ARG A 88 10.33 5.17 -19.86
CA ARG A 88 8.95 5.38 -19.39
C ARG A 88 8.83 5.35 -17.86
N ALA A 89 9.74 4.67 -17.17
CA ALA A 89 9.82 4.70 -15.72
C ALA A 89 10.58 5.96 -15.26
N PRO A 90 9.96 6.87 -14.49
CA PRO A 90 10.59 8.13 -14.08
C PRO A 90 11.95 7.97 -13.40
N LEU A 91 12.09 6.97 -12.52
CA LEU A 91 13.34 6.68 -11.83
C LEU A 91 14.44 6.27 -12.83
N LEU A 92 14.13 5.34 -13.74
CA LEU A 92 15.10 4.88 -14.74
C LEU A 92 15.48 6.01 -15.71
N LEU A 93 14.54 6.85 -16.12
CA LEU A 93 14.82 8.01 -16.96
C LEU A 93 15.86 8.94 -16.32
N GLN A 94 15.72 9.25 -15.03
CA GLN A 94 16.65 10.11 -14.31
C GLN A 94 18.05 9.49 -14.28
N LEU A 95 18.15 8.21 -13.95
CA LEU A 95 19.41 7.50 -13.84
C LEU A 95 20.10 7.31 -15.20
N LEU A 96 19.33 6.96 -16.23
CA LEU A 96 19.83 6.80 -17.59
C LEU A 96 20.37 8.11 -18.16
N ARG A 97 19.78 9.26 -17.85
CA ARG A 97 20.35 10.57 -18.27
C ARG A 97 21.75 10.79 -17.70
N GLY A 98 21.98 10.43 -16.44
CA GLY A 98 23.29 10.49 -15.80
C GLY A 98 24.26 9.50 -16.45
N LEU A 99 23.83 8.26 -16.61
CA LEU A 99 24.65 7.20 -17.22
C LEU A 99 25.07 7.54 -18.65
N MET A 100 24.13 8.04 -19.47
CA MET A 100 24.36 8.37 -20.88
C MET A 100 25.18 9.64 -21.07
N SER A 101 25.22 10.55 -20.10
CA SER A 101 26.06 11.76 -20.18
C SER A 101 27.52 11.50 -19.77
N SER A 102 27.82 10.35 -19.16
CA SER A 102 29.19 9.98 -18.77
C SER A 102 30.11 9.77 -19.98
N GLN A 103 31.37 10.22 -19.86
CA GLN A 103 32.41 10.07 -20.87
C GLN A 103 33.72 9.61 -20.20
N PRO A 104 34.46 8.65 -20.77
CA PRO A 104 34.12 7.88 -21.97
C PRO A 104 33.01 6.86 -21.68
N ARG A 105 32.07 6.70 -22.63
CA ARG A 105 30.96 5.75 -22.46
C ARG A 105 31.43 4.32 -22.77
N PRO A 106 31.22 3.34 -21.87
CA PRO A 106 31.49 1.95 -22.19
C PRO A 106 30.56 1.45 -23.31
N PRO A 107 30.96 0.41 -24.08
CA PRO A 107 30.14 -0.14 -25.17
C PRO A 107 28.77 -0.62 -24.72
N MET A 108 28.67 -1.11 -23.47
CA MET A 108 27.43 -1.53 -22.84
C MET A 108 27.46 -1.05 -21.38
N PRO A 109 26.80 0.08 -21.07
CA PRO A 109 26.75 0.63 -19.72
C PRO A 109 25.98 -0.27 -18.76
N ILE A 110 26.48 -0.40 -17.53
CA ILE A 110 25.80 -1.11 -16.44
C ILE A 110 25.24 -0.09 -15.46
N LEU A 111 23.95 -0.16 -15.18
CA LEU A 111 23.25 0.63 -14.19
C LEU A 111 23.05 -0.22 -12.92
N PRO A 112 23.83 0.00 -11.85
CA PRO A 112 23.59 -0.64 -10.57
C PRO A 112 22.43 0.05 -9.85
N LEU A 113 21.47 -0.75 -9.36
CA LEU A 113 20.38 -0.32 -8.50
C LEU A 113 20.20 -1.29 -7.35
N SER A 114 19.67 -0.81 -6.23
CA SER A 114 19.35 -1.64 -5.07
C SER A 114 18.09 -1.14 -4.40
N SER A 115 17.24 -2.05 -3.96
CA SER A 115 16.08 -1.72 -3.11
C SER A 115 16.26 -2.35 -1.73
N PRO A 116 16.07 -1.59 -0.64
CA PRO A 116 16.00 -2.16 0.71
C PRO A 116 14.64 -2.82 1.00
N ASP A 117 13.62 -2.60 0.15
CA ASP A 117 12.28 -3.16 0.35
C ASP A 117 12.23 -4.64 -0.07
N THR A 118 11.88 -5.52 0.87
CA THR A 118 11.75 -6.96 0.67
C THR A 118 10.60 -7.35 -0.25
N ALA A 119 9.60 -6.48 -0.43
CA ALA A 119 8.50 -6.71 -1.37
C ALA A 119 8.92 -6.47 -2.84
N VAL A 120 10.09 -5.85 -3.08
CA VAL A 120 10.61 -5.69 -4.45
C VAL A 120 11.35 -6.95 -4.88
N THR A 121 10.58 -7.96 -5.27
CA THR A 121 11.10 -9.29 -5.65
C THR A 121 11.59 -9.34 -7.11
N ALA A 122 12.45 -10.30 -7.43
CA ALA A 122 12.96 -10.51 -8.80
C ALA A 122 11.83 -10.83 -9.80
N GLY A 123 10.81 -11.55 -9.35
CA GLY A 123 9.62 -11.87 -10.16
C GLY A 123 8.75 -10.64 -10.45
N ALA A 124 8.48 -9.81 -9.44
CA ALA A 124 7.72 -8.58 -9.64
C ALA A 124 8.47 -7.57 -10.50
N LEU A 125 9.80 -7.46 -10.32
CA LEU A 125 10.65 -6.61 -11.14
C LEU A 125 10.67 -7.05 -12.61
N SER A 126 10.86 -8.34 -12.89
CA SER A 126 10.88 -8.85 -14.26
C SER A 126 9.54 -8.65 -14.95
N LEU A 127 8.43 -8.86 -14.23
CA LEU A 127 7.07 -8.65 -14.72
C LEU A 127 6.81 -7.17 -15.02
N LEU A 128 7.22 -6.26 -14.13
CA LEU A 128 7.07 -4.81 -14.31
C LEU A 128 7.89 -4.30 -15.50
N LEU A 129 9.14 -4.78 -15.65
CA LEU A 129 9.98 -4.44 -16.79
C LEU A 129 9.35 -4.92 -18.10
N ALA A 130 8.85 -6.16 -18.15
CA ALA A 130 8.12 -6.69 -19.30
C ALA A 130 6.85 -5.87 -19.61
N ALA A 131 6.13 -5.42 -18.59
CA ALA A 131 4.94 -4.57 -18.74
C ALA A 131 5.25 -3.18 -19.35
N LEU A 132 6.50 -2.70 -19.29
CA LEU A 132 6.93 -1.49 -20.01
C LEU A 132 7.03 -1.71 -21.52
N TYR A 133 7.24 -2.95 -21.97
CA TYR A 133 7.30 -3.33 -23.39
C TYR A 133 5.90 -3.61 -23.95
N SER A 134 5.10 -4.42 -23.24
CA SER A 134 3.71 -4.70 -23.64
C SER A 134 2.79 -4.80 -22.41
N PRO A 135 1.61 -4.14 -22.43
CA PRO A 135 0.64 -4.24 -21.36
C PRO A 135 -0.04 -5.62 -21.27
N ASP A 136 0.05 -6.47 -22.30
CA ASP A 136 -0.58 -7.80 -22.30
C ASP A 136 -0.07 -8.69 -21.17
N VAL A 137 1.18 -8.45 -20.74
CA VAL A 137 1.84 -9.15 -19.64
C VAL A 137 1.15 -8.87 -18.29
N LEU A 138 0.37 -7.78 -18.17
CA LEU A 138 -0.38 -7.46 -16.96
C LEU A 138 -1.47 -8.50 -16.64
N THR A 139 -1.84 -9.37 -17.59
CA THR A 139 -2.73 -10.51 -17.35
C THR A 139 -2.16 -11.51 -16.34
N HIS A 140 -0.84 -11.49 -16.11
CA HIS A 140 -0.17 -12.31 -15.10
C HIS A 140 -0.16 -11.67 -13.71
N VAL A 141 -0.67 -10.44 -13.54
CA VAL A 141 -0.85 -9.84 -12.22
C VAL A 141 -2.09 -10.44 -11.57
N ASP A 142 -1.92 -11.03 -10.40
CA ASP A 142 -2.98 -11.70 -9.63
C ASP A 142 -2.99 -11.23 -8.17
N SER A 143 -3.93 -11.73 -7.36
CA SER A 143 -4.04 -11.34 -5.95
C SER A 143 -2.85 -11.76 -5.08
N ILE A 144 -2.01 -12.69 -5.56
CA ILE A 144 -0.88 -13.24 -4.80
C ILE A 144 0.37 -12.39 -5.04
N ASN A 145 0.64 -12.03 -6.29
CA ASN A 145 1.81 -11.24 -6.67
C ASN A 145 1.57 -9.72 -6.67
N ALA A 146 0.31 -9.27 -6.60
CA ALA A 146 -0.04 -7.86 -6.57
C ALA A 146 0.68 -7.03 -5.49
N PRO A 147 0.92 -7.52 -4.26
CA PRO A 147 1.66 -6.75 -3.25
C PRO A 147 3.09 -6.43 -3.71
N ASP A 148 3.81 -7.44 -4.20
CA ASP A 148 5.19 -7.27 -4.69
C ASP A 148 5.24 -6.37 -5.92
N PHE A 149 4.28 -6.54 -6.83
CA PHE A 149 4.15 -5.72 -8.02
C PHE A 149 3.81 -4.26 -7.68
N LEU A 150 2.94 -4.03 -6.69
CA LEU A 150 2.62 -2.70 -6.16
C LEU A 150 3.88 -2.03 -5.60
N ALA A 151 4.63 -2.72 -4.73
CA ALA A 151 5.87 -2.22 -4.15
C ALA A 151 6.88 -1.81 -5.24
N THR A 152 7.06 -2.69 -6.22
CA THR A 152 7.96 -2.47 -7.36
C THR A 152 7.49 -1.27 -8.21
N ALA A 153 6.20 -1.19 -8.54
CA ALA A 153 5.65 -0.08 -9.32
C ALA A 153 5.80 1.27 -8.62
N VAL A 154 5.58 1.31 -7.30
CA VAL A 154 5.81 2.50 -6.47
C VAL A 154 7.28 2.88 -6.46
N TYR A 155 8.19 1.92 -6.30
CA TYR A 155 9.64 2.15 -6.32
C TYR A 155 10.11 2.84 -7.61
N PHE A 156 9.60 2.41 -8.78
CA PHE A 156 9.95 3.02 -10.07
C PHE A 156 9.14 4.28 -10.42
N GLY A 157 8.13 4.65 -9.62
CA GLY A 157 7.28 5.82 -9.86
C GLY A 157 6.22 5.60 -10.95
N LEU A 158 5.80 4.35 -11.18
CA LEU A 158 4.83 3.98 -12.22
C LEU A 158 3.41 3.94 -11.67
N THR A 159 2.80 5.13 -11.54
CA THR A 159 1.49 5.31 -10.87
C THR A 159 0.37 4.45 -11.44
N ARG A 160 0.26 4.33 -12.77
CA ARG A 160 -0.79 3.51 -13.40
C ARG A 160 -0.71 2.02 -13.04
N PHE A 161 0.51 1.48 -12.95
CA PHE A 161 0.73 0.10 -12.56
C PHE A 161 0.50 -0.09 -11.06
N ALA A 162 0.90 0.89 -10.25
CA ALA A 162 0.62 0.90 -8.81
C ALA A 162 -0.89 0.95 -8.55
N ASP A 163 -1.64 1.79 -9.24
CA ASP A 163 -3.10 1.87 -9.09
C ASP A 163 -3.81 0.56 -9.47
N LEU A 164 -3.35 -0.10 -10.54
CA LEU A 164 -3.87 -1.42 -10.95
C LEU A 164 -3.61 -2.47 -9.86
N ALA A 165 -2.37 -2.60 -9.41
CA ALA A 165 -2.00 -3.59 -8.39
C ALA A 165 -2.66 -3.31 -7.04
N TYR A 166 -2.85 -2.03 -6.71
CA TYR A 166 -3.60 -1.63 -5.52
C TYR A 166 -5.04 -2.14 -5.57
N GLN A 167 -5.73 -2.15 -6.74
CA GLN A 167 -7.10 -2.69 -6.82
C GLN A 167 -7.16 -4.17 -6.42
N PHE A 168 -6.21 -4.98 -6.90
CA PHE A 168 -6.10 -6.39 -6.51
C PHE A 168 -5.76 -6.55 -5.02
N CYS A 169 -4.83 -5.76 -4.49
CA CYS A 169 -4.50 -5.77 -3.07
C CYS A 169 -5.70 -5.40 -2.21
N GLU A 170 -6.43 -4.35 -2.60
CA GLU A 170 -7.59 -3.85 -1.88
C GLU A 170 -8.73 -4.88 -1.87
N GLU A 171 -8.99 -5.54 -2.99
CA GLU A 171 -9.95 -6.63 -3.05
C GLU A 171 -9.54 -7.83 -2.18
N SER A 172 -8.25 -8.19 -2.19
CA SER A 172 -7.71 -9.25 -1.35
C SER A 172 -7.85 -8.93 0.15
N VAL A 173 -7.50 -7.71 0.57
CA VAL A 173 -7.71 -7.24 1.96
C VAL A 173 -9.19 -7.28 2.34
N ARG A 174 -10.11 -6.85 1.46
CA ARG A 174 -11.56 -6.90 1.73
C ARG A 174 -12.09 -8.33 1.90
N LYS A 175 -11.44 -9.34 1.32
CA LYS A 175 -11.85 -10.75 1.42
C LYS A 175 -11.16 -11.48 2.58
N ALA A 176 -10.09 -10.91 3.16
CA ALA A 176 -9.32 -11.52 4.22
C ALA A 176 -10.18 -11.87 5.44
N LYS A 177 -10.06 -13.09 5.95
CA LYS A 177 -10.83 -13.61 7.10
C LYS A 177 -9.96 -14.31 8.13
N THR A 178 -8.85 -14.90 7.70
CA THR A 178 -8.01 -15.70 8.58
C THR A 178 -6.98 -14.83 9.31
N ALA A 179 -6.49 -15.35 10.44
CA ALA A 179 -5.44 -14.67 11.22
C ALA A 179 -4.15 -14.51 10.41
N ASP A 180 -3.79 -15.53 9.62
CA ASP A 180 -2.57 -15.55 8.81
C ASP A 180 -2.62 -14.52 7.67
N GLU A 181 -3.76 -14.41 6.97
CA GLU A 181 -3.95 -13.40 5.91
C GLU A 181 -3.82 -11.98 6.47
N ILE A 182 -4.51 -11.70 7.58
CA ILE A 182 -4.51 -10.37 8.21
C ILE A 182 -3.12 -10.04 8.75
N ALA A 183 -2.45 -10.99 9.41
CA ALA A 183 -1.08 -10.82 9.89
C ALA A 183 -0.10 -10.58 8.73
N GLY A 184 -0.27 -11.28 7.60
CA GLY A 184 0.52 -11.08 6.39
C GLY A 184 0.35 -9.67 5.81
N TRP A 185 -0.88 -9.16 5.75
CA TRP A 185 -1.15 -7.78 5.30
C TRP A 185 -0.57 -6.73 6.24
N VAL A 186 -0.63 -6.95 7.55
CA VAL A 186 0.02 -6.07 8.52
C VAL A 186 1.53 -6.07 8.33
N ALA A 187 2.16 -7.24 8.22
CA ALA A 187 3.59 -7.36 8.00
C ALA A 187 4.02 -6.68 6.69
N TYR A 188 3.19 -6.77 5.65
CA TYR A 188 3.39 -6.04 4.40
C TYR A 188 3.30 -4.53 4.64
N ILE A 189 2.29 -4.01 5.34
CA ILE A 189 2.12 -2.56 5.56
C ILE A 189 3.21 -1.96 6.47
N ASP A 190 3.59 -2.67 7.53
CA ASP A 190 4.56 -2.21 8.52
C ASP A 190 6.01 -2.42 8.07
N ARG A 191 6.23 -3.01 6.88
CA ARG A 191 7.58 -3.18 6.35
C ARG A 191 8.25 -1.82 6.16
N ASP A 192 9.56 -1.78 6.32
CA ASP A 192 10.37 -0.60 6.04
C ASP A 192 10.41 -0.36 4.51
N GLY A 193 9.35 0.23 3.96
CA GLY A 193 9.14 0.44 2.54
C GLY A 193 9.10 1.93 2.14
N VAL A 194 9.98 2.27 1.18
CA VAL A 194 9.92 3.40 0.24
C VAL A 194 10.47 4.78 0.68
N THR A 195 11.74 5.02 0.28
CA THR A 195 12.09 6.14 -0.61
C THR A 195 13.34 5.74 -1.40
N PRO A 196 13.40 5.94 -2.74
CA PRO A 196 14.67 5.82 -3.44
C PRO A 196 15.64 6.83 -2.83
N GLN A 197 16.80 6.34 -2.36
CA GLN A 197 17.84 7.11 -1.66
C GLN A 197 18.36 8.34 -2.45
N HIS A 198 17.97 8.45 -3.73
CA HIS A 198 18.29 9.56 -4.63
C HIS A 198 17.34 10.78 -4.55
N GLN A 199 16.27 10.74 -3.74
CA GLN A 199 15.33 11.87 -3.60
C GLN A 199 15.47 12.66 -2.28
N GLN A 200 16.42 12.29 -1.40
CA GLN A 200 16.65 12.94 -0.10
C GLN A 200 17.77 14.00 -0.09
N ALA A 201 18.32 14.39 -1.24
CA ALA A 201 19.24 15.53 -1.31
C ALA A 201 18.48 16.86 -1.49
N SER A 202 17.59 17.20 -0.56
CA SER A 202 17.10 18.58 -0.40
C SER A 202 16.55 18.82 1.02
N GLY A 203 17.43 19.34 1.88
CA GLY A 203 17.04 20.16 3.03
C GLY A 203 16.78 19.46 4.36
N SER A 204 17.82 19.00 5.07
CA SER A 204 17.81 19.00 6.53
C SER A 204 18.71 20.12 7.07
N ASN A 205 18.08 21.26 7.37
CA ASN A 205 18.64 22.20 8.34
C ASN A 205 18.22 21.71 9.72
N GLY A 206 19.21 21.33 10.53
CA GLY A 206 19.01 20.84 11.88
C GLY A 206 20.31 20.86 12.66
N ASP A 207 20.84 22.05 12.89
CA ASP A 207 21.85 22.31 13.92
C ASP A 207 21.35 21.87 15.29
N SER A 208 22.12 21.04 16.01
CA SER A 208 22.72 21.42 17.30
C SER A 208 23.35 20.25 18.07
N ARG A 209 24.68 20.32 18.16
CA ARG A 209 25.54 20.19 19.36
C ARG A 209 25.85 18.81 19.99
N ALA A 210 27.15 18.73 20.31
CA ALA A 210 27.87 17.81 21.21
C ALA A 210 28.41 16.53 20.53
N SER A 211 29.70 16.15 20.54
CA SER A 211 30.89 16.61 21.26
C SER A 211 32.14 16.10 20.52
N THR A 212 33.19 16.92 20.43
CA THR A 212 34.58 16.47 20.16
C THR A 212 35.13 15.66 21.35
N PRO A 213 36.11 14.77 21.12
CA PRO A 213 37.47 15.14 21.50
C PRO A 213 38.57 14.81 20.46
N LEU A 214 39.45 15.80 20.37
CA LEU A 214 40.87 15.88 20.01
C LEU A 214 41.71 14.57 19.99
N GLN A 215 42.43 14.33 18.87
CA GLN A 215 43.84 13.88 18.74
C GLN A 215 44.11 13.78 17.21
N GLY A 216 44.89 14.61 16.51
CA GLY A 216 46.29 14.95 16.73
C GLY A 216 47.14 14.26 15.67
N MET A 217 47.30 14.84 14.47
CA MET A 217 48.44 14.57 13.58
C MET A 217 48.62 15.69 12.54
N MET A 218 49.88 16.09 12.38
CA MET A 218 50.41 17.26 11.69
C MET A 218 50.69 17.00 10.20
N ASN A 219 50.42 18.01 9.36
CA ASN A 219 51.29 18.59 8.30
C ASN A 219 50.40 19.33 7.29
N GLY A 220 50.47 20.66 7.16
CA GLY A 220 51.38 21.39 6.26
C GLY A 220 50.81 21.43 4.83
N GLY A 221 50.52 22.54 4.13
CA GLY A 221 50.67 23.97 4.33
C GLY A 221 50.34 24.68 2.99
N LEU A 222 49.47 25.70 3.04
CA LEU A 222 49.36 26.89 2.15
C LEU A 222 48.98 26.68 0.64
N PRO A 223 48.63 27.73 -0.15
CA PRO A 223 47.23 28.09 -0.46
C PRO A 223 46.93 28.27 -1.98
N MET A 224 45.64 28.49 -2.32
CA MET A 224 45.16 28.94 -3.64
C MET A 224 45.73 30.30 -4.07
N PRO A 225 45.79 30.59 -5.38
CA PRO A 225 44.84 31.53 -6.01
C PRO A 225 44.49 31.10 -7.46
N GLY A 226 43.47 31.57 -8.17
CA GLY A 226 42.45 32.59 -7.99
C GLY A 226 41.59 32.57 -9.26
N SER A 227 40.30 32.90 -9.13
CA SER A 227 39.40 33.11 -10.26
C SER A 227 39.62 34.48 -10.91
N PRO A 228 39.36 34.64 -12.22
CA PRO A 228 38.87 35.88 -12.76
C PRO A 228 37.35 35.83 -12.94
N ALA A 229 36.71 36.89 -12.47
CA ALA A 229 35.28 37.15 -12.61
C ALA A 229 34.95 37.96 -13.88
N SER A 230 33.67 37.91 -14.25
CA SER A 230 32.87 38.90 -15.02
C SER A 230 32.53 38.52 -16.48
N PRO A 231 31.51 39.16 -17.10
CA PRO A 231 30.08 39.01 -16.80
C PRO A 231 29.22 38.90 -18.09
N ALA A 232 27.98 38.39 -18.02
CA ALA A 232 26.92 38.79 -18.96
C ALA A 232 25.54 38.31 -18.49
N ALA A 233 24.72 39.27 -18.11
CA ALA A 233 23.30 39.12 -17.89
C ALA A 233 22.56 38.95 -19.23
N ALA A 234 21.67 37.96 -19.32
CA ALA A 234 20.53 38.02 -20.24
C ALA A 234 19.39 37.14 -19.71
N ARG A 235 18.32 37.81 -19.27
CA ARG A 235 16.89 37.45 -19.38
C ARG A 235 16.52 35.99 -19.06
N GLY A 236 15.89 35.70 -17.92
CA GLY A 236 14.57 36.23 -17.57
C GLY A 236 13.48 35.33 -18.15
N GLY A 237 13.14 34.27 -17.41
CA GLY A 237 12.12 33.27 -17.78
C GLY A 237 11.80 32.34 -16.63
N ASN A 238 11.51 32.90 -15.46
CA ASN A 238 11.12 32.16 -14.26
C ASN A 238 9.64 31.75 -14.41
N LEU A 239 9.38 30.54 -14.90
CA LEU A 239 8.05 29.92 -14.80
C LEU A 239 7.92 29.29 -13.42
N ASN A 240 7.74 30.16 -12.43
CA ASN A 240 7.32 29.79 -11.09
C ASN A 240 5.91 30.34 -10.90
N GLY A 241 4.90 29.47 -10.89
CA GLY A 241 3.52 29.90 -10.67
C GLY A 241 2.47 28.86 -11.06
N VAL A 242 2.25 27.86 -10.21
CA VAL A 242 0.97 27.59 -9.52
C VAL A 242 1.33 26.65 -8.35
N ALA A 243 1.82 27.23 -7.26
CA ALA A 243 1.68 26.61 -5.94
C ALA A 243 0.29 27.02 -5.44
N GLY A 244 -0.71 26.24 -5.82
CA GLY A 244 -2.03 26.30 -5.20
C GLY A 244 -1.88 25.85 -3.75
N GLY A 245 -1.92 26.82 -2.83
CA GLY A 245 -2.06 26.57 -1.41
C GLY A 245 -3.38 25.87 -1.13
N GLY A 246 -3.34 24.55 -1.04
CA GLY A 246 -4.34 23.73 -0.40
C GLY A 246 -3.61 22.84 0.60
N GLY A 247 -3.71 23.16 1.88
CA GLY A 247 -3.35 22.27 2.97
C GLY A 247 -4.32 21.09 3.06
N GLY A 248 -4.44 20.33 1.97
CA GLY A 248 -5.03 19.01 2.00
C GLY A 248 -4.05 18.04 2.64
N PRO A 249 -4.54 16.95 3.28
CA PRO A 249 -3.65 15.89 3.72
C PRO A 249 -2.77 15.45 2.53
N PRO A 250 -1.49 15.09 2.77
CA PRO A 250 -0.65 14.54 1.71
C PRO A 250 -1.42 13.40 1.02
N PRO A 251 -1.24 13.19 -0.30
CA PRO A 251 -1.87 12.06 -0.97
C PRO A 251 -1.55 10.80 -0.17
N ALA A 252 -2.58 10.14 0.35
CA ALA A 252 -2.41 9.01 1.25
C ALA A 252 -1.55 7.96 0.55
N SER A 253 -0.45 7.55 1.19
CA SER A 253 0.40 6.48 0.67
C SER A 253 -0.44 5.22 0.43
N TYR A 254 -0.01 4.37 -0.51
CA TYR A 254 -0.75 3.15 -0.81
C TYR A 254 -0.86 2.26 0.44
N GLU A 255 0.17 2.24 1.28
CA GLU A 255 0.22 1.56 2.57
C GLU A 255 -0.82 2.15 3.54
N GLY A 256 -0.91 3.48 3.65
CA GLY A 256 -1.90 4.14 4.50
C GLY A 256 -3.34 3.88 4.04
N ARG A 257 -3.57 3.80 2.74
CA ARG A 257 -4.86 3.41 2.15
C ARG A 257 -5.18 1.94 2.44
N LEU A 258 -4.23 1.03 2.25
CA LEU A 258 -4.40 -0.39 2.58
C LEU A 258 -4.66 -0.59 4.07
N LEU A 259 -3.98 0.15 4.95
CA LEU A 259 -4.22 0.13 6.39
C LEU A 259 -5.65 0.57 6.72
N ALA A 260 -6.17 1.62 6.07
CA ALA A 260 -7.55 2.06 6.27
C ALA A 260 -8.56 0.98 5.88
N VAL A 261 -8.34 0.30 4.74
CA VAL A 261 -9.18 -0.80 4.27
C VAL A 261 -9.06 -2.03 5.17
N LEU A 262 -7.87 -2.34 5.68
CA LEU A 262 -7.63 -3.44 6.60
C LEU A 262 -8.33 -3.21 7.94
N LEU A 263 -8.24 -2.01 8.50
CA LEU A 263 -8.96 -1.63 9.72
C LEU A 263 -10.47 -1.76 9.52
N ASP A 264 -10.98 -1.23 8.42
CA ASP A 264 -12.39 -1.32 8.05
C ASP A 264 -12.85 -2.78 7.85
N ARG A 265 -11.97 -3.66 7.33
CA ARG A 265 -12.23 -5.10 7.24
C ARG A 265 -12.33 -5.73 8.63
N ILE A 266 -11.35 -5.50 9.50
CA ILE A 266 -11.32 -6.07 10.86
C ILE A 266 -12.56 -5.64 11.67
N LEU A 267 -13.03 -4.41 11.48
CA LEU A 267 -14.23 -3.89 12.15
C LEU A 267 -15.53 -4.60 11.72
N ARG A 268 -15.61 -5.14 10.49
CA ARG A 268 -16.77 -5.88 9.98
C ARG A 268 -16.74 -7.39 10.28
N LEU A 269 -15.57 -7.95 10.59
CA LEU A 269 -15.46 -9.38 10.90
C LEU A 269 -16.41 -9.88 12.00
N PRO A 270 -16.64 -9.16 13.12
CA PRO A 270 -17.57 -9.60 14.16
C PRO A 270 -18.99 -9.83 13.66
N SER A 271 -19.47 -8.98 12.76
CA SER A 271 -20.84 -9.02 12.25
C SER A 271 -21.02 -10.08 11.17
N GLU A 272 -20.04 -10.25 10.28
CA GLU A 272 -20.05 -11.30 9.27
C GLU A 272 -19.94 -12.71 9.85
N THR A 273 -19.15 -12.88 10.91
CA THR A 273 -18.95 -14.17 11.58
C THR A 273 -20.01 -14.48 12.63
N GLY A 274 -20.83 -13.49 12.99
CA GLY A 274 -21.82 -13.61 14.05
C GLY A 274 -21.18 -13.84 15.44
N ALA A 275 -20.00 -13.27 15.70
CA ALA A 275 -19.21 -13.54 16.90
C ALA A 275 -19.92 -13.22 18.23
N PHE A 276 -20.91 -12.33 18.21
CA PHE A 276 -21.65 -11.88 19.40
C PHE A 276 -23.16 -12.09 19.32
N VAL A 277 -23.64 -12.90 18.37
CA VAL A 277 -25.09 -13.19 18.26
C VAL A 277 -25.44 -14.20 19.35
N SER A 278 -26.38 -13.84 20.24
CA SER A 278 -26.94 -14.77 21.22
C SER A 278 -27.61 -15.93 20.49
N SER A 279 -27.18 -17.15 20.78
CA SER A 279 -27.70 -18.39 20.21
C SER A 279 -29.22 -18.46 20.28
N SER A 280 -29.89 -18.45 19.13
CA SER A 280 -31.28 -18.89 18.99
C SER A 280 -31.35 -20.41 19.22
N PRO A 281 -32.41 -20.96 19.85
CA PRO A 281 -32.50 -22.37 20.24
C PRO A 281 -32.44 -23.38 19.07
N THR A 282 -32.47 -22.93 17.82
CA THR A 282 -32.40 -23.79 16.62
C THR A 282 -31.07 -23.76 15.86
N THR A 283 -30.07 -22.96 16.28
CA THR A 283 -28.77 -22.89 15.58
C THR A 283 -27.61 -23.02 16.57
N THR A 284 -27.11 -24.23 16.69
CA THR A 284 -26.11 -24.69 17.66
C THR A 284 -24.73 -24.07 17.39
N THR A 285 -24.07 -23.58 18.46
CA THR A 285 -22.59 -23.46 18.63
C THR A 285 -21.76 -22.40 17.86
N ALA A 286 -22.31 -21.63 16.92
CA ALA A 286 -21.49 -20.74 16.08
C ALA A 286 -20.82 -19.56 16.84
N GLY A 287 -21.51 -18.94 17.80
CA GLY A 287 -21.03 -17.72 18.50
C GLY A 287 -19.68 -17.87 19.23
N PRO A 288 -19.51 -18.86 20.14
CA PRO A 288 -18.25 -19.06 20.86
C PRO A 288 -17.07 -19.42 19.95
N ALA A 289 -17.32 -20.17 18.87
CA ALA A 289 -16.31 -20.57 17.89
C ALA A 289 -15.86 -19.37 17.03
N ALA A 290 -16.81 -18.55 16.56
CA ALA A 290 -16.54 -17.31 15.84
C ALA A 290 -15.79 -16.30 16.72
N GLN A 291 -16.17 -16.18 18.00
CA GLN A 291 -15.44 -15.35 18.96
C GLN A 291 -14.00 -15.86 19.17
N ALA A 292 -13.78 -17.18 19.22
CA ALA A 292 -12.44 -17.75 19.31
C ALA A 292 -11.59 -17.44 18.05
N GLN A 293 -12.18 -17.55 16.85
CA GLN A 293 -11.52 -17.17 15.61
C GLN A 293 -11.13 -15.68 15.59
N LEU A 294 -11.99 -14.79 16.09
CA LEU A 294 -11.68 -13.36 16.19
C LEU A 294 -10.54 -13.08 17.18
N VAL A 295 -10.43 -13.84 18.28
CA VAL A 295 -9.27 -13.76 19.19
C VAL A 295 -7.99 -14.17 18.46
N GLU A 296 -8.03 -15.23 17.66
CA GLU A 296 -6.89 -15.68 16.85
C GLU A 296 -6.45 -14.62 15.83
N VAL A 297 -7.38 -13.88 15.24
CA VAL A 297 -7.10 -12.77 14.32
C VAL A 297 -6.48 -11.57 15.03
N LEU A 298 -6.96 -11.22 16.22
CA LEU A 298 -6.51 -10.00 16.93
C LEU A 298 -5.24 -10.21 17.75
N LYS A 299 -4.89 -11.45 18.12
CA LYS A 299 -3.71 -11.72 18.95
C LYS A 299 -2.34 -11.43 18.29
N PRO A 300 -2.11 -11.65 16.97
CA PRO A 300 -0.81 -11.33 16.35
C PRO A 300 -0.64 -9.85 16.01
N LEU A 301 -1.71 -9.04 16.06
CA LEU A 301 -1.66 -7.66 15.58
C LEU A 301 -0.72 -6.77 16.41
N PRO A 302 -0.10 -5.74 15.80
CA PRO A 302 0.50 -4.62 16.52
C PRO A 302 -0.50 -3.96 17.47
N PHE A 303 0.00 -3.42 18.57
CA PHE A 303 -0.87 -2.81 19.58
C PHE A 303 -1.62 -1.60 19.08
N ASP A 304 -1.02 -0.78 18.22
CA ASP A 304 -1.69 0.42 17.72
C ASP A 304 -2.91 0.05 16.87
N ILE A 305 -2.80 -1.01 16.05
CA ILE A 305 -3.91 -1.58 15.28
C ILE A 305 -4.95 -2.18 16.23
N PHE A 306 -4.54 -3.04 17.17
CA PHE A 306 -5.45 -3.68 18.13
C PHE A 306 -6.23 -2.66 18.97
N LYS A 307 -5.53 -1.67 19.55
CA LYS A 307 -6.11 -0.58 20.33
C LYS A 307 -7.13 0.19 19.49
N ARG A 308 -6.75 0.59 18.27
CA ARG A 308 -7.62 1.34 17.36
C ARG A 308 -8.89 0.57 17.01
N VAL A 309 -8.80 -0.74 16.79
CA VAL A 309 -9.96 -1.60 16.48
C VAL A 309 -10.90 -1.73 17.68
N ILE A 310 -10.36 -2.03 18.88
CA ILE A 310 -11.19 -2.24 20.07
C ILE A 310 -11.85 -0.96 20.57
N GLU A 311 -11.21 0.19 20.40
CA GLU A 311 -11.74 1.49 20.83
C GLU A 311 -12.71 2.12 19.82
N ASP A 312 -12.76 1.60 18.57
CA ASP A 312 -13.66 2.10 17.53
C ASP A 312 -15.12 1.70 17.85
N SER A 313 -16.03 2.68 17.81
CA SER A 313 -17.46 2.47 18.08
C SER A 313 -18.15 1.61 17.02
N ARG A 314 -17.58 1.50 15.81
CA ARG A 314 -18.11 0.67 14.71
C ARG A 314 -17.82 -0.82 14.90
N PHE A 315 -16.95 -1.19 15.84
CA PHE A 315 -16.71 -2.59 16.18
C PHE A 315 -17.97 -3.16 16.84
N GLU A 316 -18.68 -4.06 16.17
CA GLU A 316 -20.00 -4.53 16.61
C GLU A 316 -19.90 -5.45 17.84
N VAL A 317 -20.37 -4.96 18.99
CA VAL A 317 -20.44 -5.71 20.26
C VAL A 317 -21.74 -5.34 20.99
N PRO A 318 -22.46 -6.29 21.64
CA PRO A 318 -23.76 -6.02 22.25
C PRO A 318 -23.74 -5.00 23.39
N SER A 319 -22.64 -4.95 24.15
CA SER A 319 -22.47 -4.05 25.29
C SER A 319 -21.00 -3.68 25.49
N ASP A 320 -20.73 -2.52 26.07
CA ASP A 320 -19.39 -2.14 26.51
C ASP A 320 -18.80 -3.11 27.53
N MET A 321 -19.66 -3.77 28.33
CA MET A 321 -19.24 -4.84 29.24
C MET A 321 -18.72 -6.05 28.48
N ASP A 322 -19.39 -6.45 27.41
CA ASP A 322 -18.96 -7.57 26.56
C ASP A 322 -17.69 -7.22 25.79
N ARG A 323 -17.56 -5.95 25.34
CA ARG A 323 -16.36 -5.44 24.69
C ARG A 323 -15.17 -5.50 25.63
N PHE A 324 -15.34 -5.09 26.89
CA PHE A 324 -14.29 -5.16 27.91
C PHE A 324 -13.88 -6.61 28.20
N ASN A 325 -14.85 -7.51 28.39
CA ASN A 325 -14.59 -8.92 28.64
C ASN A 325 -13.86 -9.58 27.45
N PHE A 326 -14.29 -9.25 26.22
CA PHE A 326 -13.65 -9.70 25.00
C PHE A 326 -12.22 -9.16 24.87
N ALA A 327 -12.01 -7.85 25.06
CA ALA A 327 -10.69 -7.23 25.01
C ALA A 327 -9.74 -7.86 26.04
N LYS A 328 -10.21 -8.16 27.27
CA LYS A 328 -9.43 -8.89 28.27
C LYS A 328 -9.02 -10.29 27.78
N LYS A 329 -9.95 -11.01 27.12
CA LYS A 329 -9.68 -12.32 26.53
C LYS A 329 -8.59 -12.24 25.45
N VAL A 330 -8.66 -11.24 24.57
CA VAL A 330 -7.64 -11.00 23.54
C VAL A 330 -6.29 -10.64 24.17
N VAL A 331 -6.24 -9.72 25.15
CA VAL A 331 -5.00 -9.36 25.87
C VAL A 331 -4.36 -10.57 26.56
N ALA A 332 -5.16 -11.46 27.17
CA ALA A 332 -4.66 -12.70 27.75
C ALA A 332 -4.04 -13.62 26.69
N ALA A 333 -4.69 -13.78 25.53
CA ALA A 333 -4.17 -14.57 24.41
C ALA A 333 -2.89 -13.94 23.80
N ARG A 334 -2.84 -12.61 23.67
CA ARG A 334 -1.66 -11.85 23.24
C ARG A 334 -0.47 -12.07 24.15
N LYS A 335 -0.69 -12.05 25.47
CA LYS A 335 0.35 -12.34 26.47
C LYS A 335 0.93 -13.73 26.30
N GLN A 336 0.09 -14.74 26.04
CA GLN A 336 0.54 -16.11 25.77
C GLN A 336 1.31 -16.22 24.45
N HIS A 337 0.80 -15.59 23.39
CA HIS A 337 1.43 -15.59 22.06
C HIS A 337 2.83 -14.95 22.06
N HIS A 338 3.00 -13.83 22.77
CA HIS A 338 4.32 -13.19 22.92
C HIS A 338 5.29 -14.02 23.77
N LEU A 339 4.79 -14.75 24.77
CA LEU A 339 5.65 -15.64 25.58
C LEU A 339 6.15 -16.83 24.75
N SER A 340 5.27 -17.45 23.94
CA SER A 340 5.64 -18.59 23.09
C SER A 340 6.60 -18.20 21.96
N THR A 341 6.41 -17.04 21.35
CA THR A 341 7.31 -16.52 20.30
C THR A 341 8.68 -16.09 20.84
N ALA A 342 8.76 -15.64 22.10
CA ALA A 342 10.04 -15.33 22.74
C ALA A 342 10.89 -16.58 23.03
N THR A 343 10.26 -17.74 23.28
CA THR A 343 10.96 -18.99 23.61
C THR A 343 11.43 -19.80 22.39
N SER A 344 10.96 -19.48 21.18
CA SER A 344 11.31 -20.22 19.95
C SER A 344 12.50 -19.63 19.16
N SER A 345 13.11 -18.54 19.63
CA SER A 345 14.29 -17.94 18.99
C SER A 345 15.58 -18.63 19.47
N PRO A 346 16.46 -19.12 18.56
CA PRO A 346 17.73 -19.73 18.94
C PRO A 346 18.67 -18.71 19.61
N PRO A 347 19.51 -19.13 20.57
CA PRO A 347 20.47 -18.25 21.21
C PRO A 347 21.57 -17.85 20.22
N GLY A 348 21.67 -16.56 19.87
CA GLY A 348 22.87 -16.00 19.24
C GLY A 348 22.69 -15.04 18.06
N THR A 349 21.48 -14.82 17.52
CA THR A 349 21.28 -13.85 16.44
C THR A 349 20.99 -12.44 16.97
N PRO A 350 21.78 -11.41 16.61
CA PRO A 350 21.44 -10.03 16.92
C PRO A 350 20.15 -9.66 16.19
N ARG A 351 19.15 -9.20 16.94
CA ARG A 351 17.86 -8.80 16.40
C ARG A 351 18.05 -7.57 15.52
N SER A 352 17.50 -7.62 14.30
CA SER A 352 17.31 -6.45 13.47
C SER A 352 16.52 -5.39 14.26
N ASN A 353 17.01 -4.15 14.21
CA ASN A 353 16.44 -2.98 14.86
C ASN A 353 15.20 -2.47 14.09
N THR A 354 14.29 -3.36 13.71
CA THR A 354 12.98 -2.96 13.19
C THR A 354 12.19 -2.32 14.33
N SER A 355 12.21 -0.98 14.36
CA SER A 355 11.26 -0.01 14.95
C SER A 355 10.26 -0.48 16.03
N GLY A 356 10.70 -1.30 16.98
CA GLY A 356 9.87 -1.80 18.08
C GLY A 356 10.71 -2.56 19.11
N GLY A 357 11.28 -1.82 20.06
CA GLY A 357 12.00 -2.38 21.21
C GLY A 357 11.23 -3.54 21.87
N GLY A 358 11.97 -4.57 22.25
CA GLY A 358 11.47 -5.91 22.58
C GLY A 358 10.08 -5.98 23.21
N LEU A 359 9.12 -6.54 22.47
CA LEU A 359 7.72 -6.77 22.86
C LEU A 359 7.52 -7.52 24.19
N ALA A 360 8.54 -8.20 24.71
CA ALA A 360 8.52 -8.84 26.04
C ALA A 360 8.58 -7.84 27.22
N GLU A 361 8.88 -6.57 26.95
CA GLU A 361 9.04 -5.50 27.93
C GLU A 361 7.72 -4.83 28.30
N PHE A 362 6.61 -5.06 27.60
CA PHE A 362 5.36 -4.33 27.86
C PHE A 362 4.22 -5.23 28.39
N GLU A 363 3.43 -4.70 29.31
CA GLU A 363 2.18 -5.28 29.81
C GLU A 363 0.99 -4.48 29.27
N GLU A 364 0.08 -5.18 28.59
CA GLU A 364 -1.16 -4.62 28.06
C GLU A 364 -2.28 -4.80 29.08
N ALA A 365 -3.11 -3.78 29.28
CA ALA A 365 -4.23 -3.77 30.21
C ALA A 365 -5.45 -3.12 29.56
N VAL A 366 -6.64 -3.58 29.95
CA VAL A 366 -7.92 -3.02 29.47
C VAL A 366 -8.59 -2.30 30.63
N VAL A 367 -9.05 -1.07 30.40
CA VAL A 367 -9.78 -0.25 31.35
C VAL A 367 -11.15 0.06 30.78
N MET A 368 -12.17 0.09 31.64
CA MET A 368 -13.50 0.56 31.30
C MET A 368 -13.74 1.88 32.04
N GLN A 369 -14.12 2.92 31.29
CA GLN A 369 -14.46 4.23 31.82
C GLN A 369 -15.97 4.37 31.94
N PHE A 370 -16.46 4.67 33.14
CA PHE A 370 -17.87 4.94 33.36
C PHE A 370 -18.17 6.42 33.04
N GLY A 371 -19.22 6.66 32.25
CA GLY A 371 -19.70 8.02 31.94
C GLY A 371 -19.15 8.68 30.67
N SER A 372 -18.57 7.91 29.72
CA SER A 372 -18.18 8.46 28.42
C SER A 372 -19.42 8.69 27.54
N ALA A 373 -19.69 9.95 27.20
CA ALA A 373 -20.73 10.31 26.24
C ALA A 373 -20.13 10.36 24.82
N GLY A 374 -20.23 9.27 24.07
CA GLY A 374 -20.03 9.26 22.61
C GLY A 374 -18.81 8.50 22.06
N SER A 375 -17.90 7.99 22.89
CA SER A 375 -16.83 7.06 22.48
C SER A 375 -17.04 5.69 23.11
N SER A 376 -16.39 4.63 22.58
CA SER A 376 -16.35 3.35 23.28
C SER A 376 -15.86 3.55 24.72
N ALA A 377 -16.59 2.98 25.70
CA ALA A 377 -16.24 3.10 27.11
C ALA A 377 -15.00 2.26 27.49
N VAL A 378 -14.42 1.52 26.54
CA VAL A 378 -13.29 0.62 26.75
C VAL A 378 -12.03 1.25 26.16
N THR A 379 -10.94 1.26 26.93
CA THR A 379 -9.63 1.76 26.51
C THR A 379 -8.58 0.68 26.74
N VAL A 380 -7.66 0.53 25.79
CA VAL A 380 -6.53 -0.41 25.90
C VAL A 380 -5.25 0.39 26.16
N LEU A 381 -4.53 0.02 27.21
CA LEU A 381 -3.29 0.66 27.63
C LEU A 381 -2.13 -0.34 27.53
N ARG A 382 -0.93 0.19 27.26
CA ARG A 382 0.33 -0.56 27.29
C ARG A 382 1.27 0.14 28.27
N LYS A 383 1.82 -0.61 29.23
CA LYS A 383 2.76 -0.11 30.26
C LYS A 383 4.07 -0.88 30.18
N PRO A 384 5.24 -0.23 30.30
CA PRO A 384 6.51 -0.96 30.41
C PRO A 384 6.53 -1.77 31.70
N ARG A 385 7.03 -3.00 31.62
CA ARG A 385 7.24 -3.91 32.74
C ARG A 385 8.36 -3.35 33.58
N LYS A 386 8.08 -3.17 34.87
CA LYS A 386 9.13 -2.85 35.82
C LYS A 386 10.08 -4.05 35.91
N PRO A 387 11.41 -3.86 35.78
CA PRO A 387 12.35 -4.95 35.98
C PRO A 387 12.15 -5.51 37.39
N THR A 388 12.06 -6.83 37.50
CA THR A 388 11.97 -7.53 38.78
C THR A 388 13.28 -7.37 39.53
N LEU A 389 13.32 -6.45 40.49
CA LEU A 389 14.42 -6.31 41.44
C LEU A 389 14.54 -7.61 42.25
N TRP A 390 15.57 -8.42 41.99
CA TRP A 390 15.85 -9.60 42.80
C TRP A 390 16.29 -9.15 44.19
N LYS A 391 15.55 -9.58 45.21
CA LYS A 391 15.95 -9.39 46.60
C LYS A 391 17.06 -10.40 46.88
N VAL A 392 18.29 -9.92 47.03
CA VAL A 392 19.40 -10.76 47.54
C VAL A 392 19.09 -11.01 49.01
N SER A 393 18.60 -12.20 49.32
CA SER A 393 18.52 -12.67 50.71
C SER A 393 19.95 -12.91 51.18
N ASN A 394 20.47 -12.02 52.03
CA ASN A 394 21.67 -12.32 52.82
C ASN A 394 21.33 -13.50 53.74
N ALA A 395 21.73 -14.70 53.34
CA ALA A 395 21.86 -15.82 54.27
C ALA A 395 23.09 -15.53 55.14
N MET A 396 22.84 -15.41 56.44
CA MET A 396 23.87 -15.24 57.48
C MET A 396 24.18 -16.59 58.11
#